data_AF-A0A6H0AB79-F1
#
_entry.id   AF-A0A6H0AB79-F1
#
_cell.length_a   1.000
_cell.length_b   1.000
_cell.length_c   1.000
_cell.angle_alpha   90.00
_cell.angle_beta   90.00
_cell.angle_gamma   90.00
#
_symmetry.space_group_name_H-M   'P 1'
#
loop_
_entity.id
_entity.type
_entity.pdbx_description
1 polymer ?
#
loop_
_entity_poly.entity_id
_entity_poly.type
_entity_poly.pdbx_seq_one_letter_code
_entity_poly.pdbx_strand_id
1 'polypeptide(L)' 'MRIYNHKGIFSNMSDSEEGLKKILSEHFEYTEISVKGTVAMFLASMAK' A
#
# COMPACT_ATOMS: atom_id res chain seq x y z
N MET A 1 -8.91 -11.74 4.64
CA MET A 1 -7.45 -11.59 4.78
C MET A 1 -6.75 -12.67 5.62
N ARG A 2 -7.40 -13.30 6.62
CA ARG A 2 -6.74 -14.28 7.51
C ARG A 2 -6.06 -15.46 6.80
N ILE A 3 -6.70 -16.05 5.78
CA ILE A 3 -6.16 -17.22 5.06
C ILE A 3 -4.92 -16.88 4.22
N TYR A 4 -4.96 -15.78 3.47
CA TYR A 4 -3.84 -15.36 2.62
C TYR A 4 -2.65 -14.82 3.43
N ASN A 5 -2.93 -14.08 4.51
CA ASN A 5 -1.90 -13.60 5.43
C ASN A 5 -1.26 -14.77 6.20
N HIS A 6 -2.04 -15.77 6.62
CA HIS A 6 -1.51 -16.96 7.28
C HIS A 6 -0.65 -17.84 6.35
N LYS A 7 -0.90 -17.78 5.04
CA LYS A 7 -0.04 -18.39 4.02
C LYS A 7 1.19 -17.54 3.66
N GLY A 8 1.33 -16.34 4.21
CA GLY A 8 2.45 -15.44 3.94
C GLY A 8 2.50 -14.91 2.50
N ILE A 9 1.40 -14.98 1.75
CA ILE A 9 1.41 -14.73 0.30
C ILE A 9 1.75 -13.27 -0.04
N PHE A 10 1.36 -12.33 0.83
CA PHE A 10 1.53 -10.91 0.56
C PHE A 10 2.62 -10.25 1.41
N SER A 11 3.21 -10.96 2.38
CA SER A 11 4.27 -10.50 3.30
C SER A 11 4.08 -9.11 3.95
N ASN A 12 2.90 -8.52 3.84
CA ASN A 12 2.59 -7.14 4.20
C ASN A 12 1.95 -7.02 5.59
N MET A 13 2.17 -8.02 6.46
CA MET A 13 1.57 -8.06 7.79
C MET A 13 2.08 -6.94 8.71
N SER A 14 3.28 -6.46 8.44
CA SER A 14 3.93 -5.37 9.17
C SER A 14 3.89 -4.05 8.39
N ASP A 15 3.25 -4.03 7.22
CA ASP A 15 3.16 -2.83 6.40
C ASP A 15 2.15 -1.86 7.02
N SER A 16 2.47 -0.57 6.95
CA SER A 16 1.61 0.51 7.40
C SER A 16 1.26 1.43 6.24
N GLU A 17 0.16 2.16 6.37
CA GLU A 17 -0.23 3.21 5.42
C GLU A 17 0.90 4.26 5.26
N GLU A 18 1.57 4.61 6.36
CA GLU A 18 2.68 5.57 6.36
C GLU A 18 3.90 5.04 5.60
N GLY A 19 4.24 3.76 5.79
CA GLY A 19 5.33 3.11 5.05
C GLY A 19 5.04 3.04 3.55
N LEU A 20 3.80 2.68 3.20
CA LEU A 20 3.33 2.68 1.81
C LEU A 20 3.42 4.08 1.19
N LYS A 21 2.92 5.11 1.89
CA LYS A 21 2.97 6.51 1.44
C LYS A 21 4.40 6.98 1.22
N LYS A 22 5.30 6.68 2.16
CA LYS A 22 6.70 7.07 2.07
C LYS A 22 7.35 6.51 0.80
N ILE A 23 7.29 5.17 0.61
CA ILE A 23 7.90 4.51 -0.55
C ILE A 23 7.30 5.01 -1.86
N LEU A 24 5.97 5.19 -1.94
CA LEU A 24 5.34 5.71 -3.15
C LEU A 24 5.79 7.15 -3.47
N SER A 25 5.89 8.02 -2.46
CA SER A 25 6.34 9.41 -2.66
C SER A 25 7.82 9.55 -3.04
N GLU A 26 8.65 8.55 -2.71
CA GLU A 26 10.06 8.51 -3.14
C GLU A 26 10.21 8.18 -4.64
N HIS A 27 9.19 7.55 -5.24
CA HIS A 27 9.25 7.03 -6.61
C HIS A 27 8.28 7.68 -7.59
N PHE A 28 7.22 8.34 -7.12
CA PHE A 28 6.15 8.91 -7.96
C PHE A 28 5.83 10.36 -7.55
N GLU A 29 5.61 11.22 -8.53
CA GLU A 29 5.24 12.63 -8.29
C GLU A 29 3.82 12.77 -7.75
N TYR A 30 2.90 11.91 -8.21
CA TYR A 30 1.53 11.88 -7.76
C TYR A 30 1.23 10.57 -7.05
N THR A 31 0.64 10.67 -5.85
CA THR A 31 0.21 9.52 -5.07
C THR A 31 -1.12 9.81 -4.39
N GLU A 32 -2.05 8.87 -4.51
CA GLU A 32 -3.29 8.80 -3.74
C GLU A 32 -3.38 7.46 -3.05
N ILE A 33 -3.77 7.46 -1.78
CA ILE A 33 -3.99 6.23 -1.00
C ILE A 33 -5.35 6.31 -0.34
N SER A 34 -6.12 5.23 -0.44
CA SER A 34 -7.40 5.07 0.24
C SER A 34 -7.46 3.74 0.96
N VAL A 35 -7.63 3.78 2.28
CA VAL A 35 -7.82 2.58 3.09
C VAL A 35 -9.31 2.25 3.17
N LYS A 36 -9.67 1.04 2.71
CA LYS A 36 -11.02 0.46 2.79
C LYS A 36 -10.98 -0.77 3.69
N GLY A 37 -11.33 -0.57 4.96
CA GLY A 37 -11.26 -1.62 5.97
C GLY A 37 -9.81 -2.05 6.21
N THR A 38 -9.48 -3.28 5.80
CA THR A 38 -8.14 -3.87 5.97
C THR A 38 -7.28 -3.79 4.70
N VAL A 39 -7.77 -3.15 3.65
CA VAL A 39 -7.12 -3.08 2.34
C VAL A 39 -6.75 -1.63 2.03
N ALA A 40 -5.50 -1.38 1.68
CA ALA A 40 -5.06 -0.10 1.12
C ALA A 40 -5.08 -0.19 -0.41
N MET A 41 -5.84 0.71 -1.06
CA MET A 41 -5.81 0.92 -2.50
C MET A 41 -4.99 2.18 -2.78
N PHE A 42 -4.16 2.17 -3.82
CA PHE A 42 -3.37 3.34 -4.19
C PHE A 42 -3.36 3.57 -5.70
N LEU A 43 -3.15 4.83 -6.07
CA LEU A 43 -2.83 5.28 -7.42
C LEU A 43 -1.51 6.03 -7.36
N ALA A 44 -0.58 5.70 -8.24
CA ALA A 44 0.73 6.33 -8.29
C ALA A 44 1.16 6.54 -9.75
N SER A 45 1.64 7.74 -10.06
CA SER A 45 2.04 8.12 -11.43
C SER A 45 3.14 9.18 -11.43
N MET A 46 3.92 9.20 -12.51
CA MET A 46 4.92 10.24 -12.79
C MET A 46 4.31 11.50 -13.40
N ALA A 47 3.03 11.44 -13.80
CA ALA A 47 2.29 12.55 -14.36
C ALA A 47 0.98 12.71 -13.58
N LYS A 48 0.60 13.96 -13.31
CA LYS A 48 -0.57 14.32 -12.51
C LYS A 48 -1.87 14.32 -13.32
#